data_AF-A0A813EVL7-F1
#
_entry.id   AF-A0A813EVL7-F1
#
_cell.length_a   1.000
_cell.length_b   1.000
_cell.length_c   1.000
_cell.angle_alpha   90.00
_cell.angle_beta   90.00
_cell.angle_gamma   90.00
#
_symmetry.space_group_name_H-M   'P 1'
#
loop_
_entity.id
_entity.type
_entity.pdbx_description
1 polymer ?
#
loop_
_entity_poly.entity_id
_entity_poly.type
_entity_poly.pdbx_seq_one_letter_code
_entity_poly.pdbx_strand_id
1 'polypeptide(L)'
;MSLPSADDRKFVSELNALSARFSSAGFGDCGNLVPTKVRRQLAFALSARRRWPELGGGELRTIQAEGSAARVDADCPFWVEGQRRYFKALASYFDAIREVPAARSSLLADLGFVLVEDYISEDDEQELIDYWWPGGPVHSLGVTERYSKRRFFNYGPILPRETQGTSKSTLSVIPAQLGVMPPVVIKQRLRERIRASALQMLRGTAQKETEFDQMYVNYHDAAAQSCIDFHHDHMSSMMGTIGGISLASDCELQLRPLDKGVHRPPLRIQVPRRSLFFLSGLSRWHLQHAIPVIKADRLSLTFRTVDRSCGRDQELWARRWEGLSREESENAVWPLVRPNGVELHKLAELQELARRAAEVAGGAPVTIPSVAEQAVQSIEDNSLCNRLALKCLDLCDGGEAAWRGSGANGEPDHQRRVQELFKCAESLMHSAQAAAGVVQMSFYPPTMSSPVLAADVSAARDVCAGDVS
;
A
#
# COMPACT_ATOMS: atom_id res chain seq x y z
N MET A 1 34.98 22.11 9.54
CA MET A 1 34.04 22.36 8.42
C MET A 1 32.83 23.10 8.95
N SER A 2 32.21 23.99 8.17
CA SER A 2 31.12 24.85 8.63
C SER A 2 29.75 24.25 8.35
N LEU A 3 28.81 24.40 9.30
CA LEU A 3 27.38 24.21 9.04
C LEU A 3 26.91 25.19 7.92
N PRO A 4 25.82 24.89 7.20
CA PRO A 4 25.19 25.86 6.32
C PRO A 4 24.87 27.14 7.08
N SER A 5 25.02 28.29 6.43
CA SER A 5 24.72 29.58 7.06
C SER A 5 23.24 29.66 7.49
N ALA A 6 22.92 30.50 8.47
CA ALA A 6 21.53 30.69 8.90
C ALA A 6 20.63 31.13 7.72
N ASP A 7 21.16 31.95 6.82
CA ASP A 7 20.47 32.40 5.60
C ASP A 7 20.25 31.25 4.61
N ASP A 8 21.24 30.38 4.41
CA ASP A 8 21.07 29.18 3.57
C ASP A 8 20.03 28.24 4.16
N ARG A 9 20.04 28.05 5.49
CA ARG A 9 19.06 27.20 6.16
C ARG A 9 17.65 27.73 6.02
N LYS A 10 17.46 29.03 6.24
CA LYS A 10 16.17 29.69 6.03
C LYS A 10 15.70 29.55 4.58
N PHE A 11 16.60 29.80 3.62
CA PHE A 11 16.29 29.67 2.19
C PHE A 11 15.87 28.24 1.83
N VAL A 12 16.63 27.21 2.24
CA VAL A 12 16.31 25.81 1.94
C VAL A 12 15.02 25.37 2.61
N SER A 13 14.77 25.75 3.87
CA SER A 13 13.54 25.42 4.58
C SER A 13 12.29 26.02 3.92
N GLU A 14 12.35 27.30 3.51
CA GLU A 14 11.27 27.96 2.78
C GLU A 14 11.07 27.37 1.37
N LEU A 15 12.17 27.03 0.70
CA LEU A 15 12.15 26.34 -0.60
C LEU A 15 11.51 24.96 -0.48
N ASN A 16 11.80 24.22 0.58
CA ASN A 16 11.20 22.93 0.89
C ASN A 16 9.68 23.04 1.09
N ALA A 17 9.22 24.06 1.81
CA ALA A 17 7.79 24.31 1.98
C ALA A 17 7.08 24.63 0.65
N LEU A 18 7.69 25.44 -0.23
CA LEU A 18 7.16 25.70 -1.57
C LEU A 18 7.18 24.44 -2.45
N SER A 19 8.26 23.66 -2.40
CA SER A 19 8.39 22.39 -3.13
C SER A 19 7.29 21.41 -2.74
N ALA A 20 7.02 21.25 -1.44
CA ALA A 20 5.94 20.41 -0.93
C ALA A 20 4.57 20.89 -1.44
N ARG A 21 4.26 22.18 -1.23
CA ARG A 21 2.99 22.80 -1.62
C ARG A 21 2.66 22.65 -3.09
N PHE A 22 3.67 22.79 -3.96
CA PHE A 22 3.47 22.75 -5.41
C PHE A 22 3.84 21.41 -6.03
N SER A 23 4.26 20.42 -5.24
CA SER A 23 4.71 19.12 -5.72
C SER A 23 5.78 19.26 -6.84
N SER A 24 6.82 20.03 -6.55
CA SER A 24 7.84 20.47 -7.51
C SER A 24 9.26 20.21 -7.00
N ALA A 25 10.21 19.95 -7.90
CA ALA A 25 11.63 19.81 -7.58
C ALA A 25 12.31 21.13 -7.11
N GLY A 26 11.54 22.20 -6.96
CA GLY A 26 12.07 23.52 -6.63
C GLY A 26 12.88 24.08 -7.79
N PHE A 27 14.09 24.56 -7.50
CA PHE A 27 15.06 25.00 -8.52
C PHE A 27 15.94 23.85 -9.07
N GLY A 28 15.73 22.61 -8.63
CA GLY A 28 16.43 21.44 -9.17
C GLY A 28 15.82 20.91 -10.47
N ASP A 29 16.49 19.95 -11.08
CA ASP A 29 15.99 19.25 -12.26
C ASP A 29 14.78 18.36 -11.88
N CYS A 30 13.71 18.46 -12.68
CA CYS A 30 12.48 17.69 -12.54
C CYS A 30 12.33 16.58 -13.60
N GLY A 31 13.38 16.39 -14.42
CA GLY A 31 13.43 15.49 -15.56
C GLY A 31 12.45 15.89 -16.66
N ASN A 32 11.91 14.89 -17.36
CA ASN A 32 10.93 15.13 -18.40
C ASN A 32 9.63 15.74 -17.83
N LEU A 33 9.29 16.92 -18.35
CA LEU A 33 8.14 17.72 -17.97
C LEU A 33 6.88 17.31 -18.73
N VAL A 34 6.05 16.45 -18.13
CA VAL A 34 4.67 16.23 -18.58
C VAL A 34 3.78 17.45 -18.26
N PRO A 35 2.64 17.68 -18.93
CA PRO A 35 1.84 18.89 -18.75
C PRO A 35 1.48 19.23 -17.29
N THR A 36 1.17 18.22 -16.48
CA THR A 36 0.89 18.41 -15.04
C THR A 36 2.12 18.93 -14.28
N LYS A 37 3.33 18.44 -14.58
CA LYS A 37 4.58 18.92 -13.99
C LYS A 37 4.89 20.35 -14.42
N VAL A 38 4.66 20.70 -15.70
CA VAL A 38 4.84 22.08 -16.21
C VAL A 38 4.01 23.06 -15.39
N ARG A 39 2.71 22.77 -15.18
CA ARG A 39 1.82 23.63 -14.39
C ARG A 39 2.30 23.80 -12.94
N ARG A 40 2.74 22.70 -12.31
CA ARG A 40 3.29 22.71 -10.95
C ARG A 40 4.58 23.53 -10.84
N GLN A 41 5.49 23.37 -11.79
CA GLN A 41 6.75 24.12 -11.85
C GLN A 41 6.50 25.62 -12.07
N LEU A 42 5.56 25.98 -12.94
CA LEU A 42 5.18 27.38 -13.14
C LEU A 42 4.55 27.99 -11.88
N ALA A 43 3.64 27.27 -11.22
CA ALA A 43 3.04 27.73 -9.96
C ALA A 43 4.08 27.90 -8.84
N PHE A 44 5.06 26.99 -8.78
CA PHE A 44 6.24 27.11 -7.93
C PHE A 44 7.04 28.37 -8.26
N ALA A 45 7.43 28.57 -9.52
CA ALA A 45 8.27 29.69 -9.95
C ALA A 45 7.62 31.06 -9.69
N LEU A 46 6.32 31.18 -9.95
CA LEU A 46 5.55 32.39 -9.63
C LEU A 46 5.52 32.69 -8.13
N SER A 47 5.44 31.66 -7.30
CA SER A 47 5.45 31.82 -5.84
C SER A 47 6.86 32.11 -5.32
N ALA A 48 7.88 31.46 -5.88
CA ALA A 48 9.28 31.73 -5.57
C ALA A 48 9.68 33.16 -5.95
N ARG A 49 9.24 33.69 -7.11
CA ARG A 49 9.51 35.09 -7.53
C ARG A 49 8.94 36.10 -6.54
N ARG A 50 7.75 35.86 -6.01
CA ARG A 50 7.15 36.73 -4.99
C ARG A 50 7.91 36.66 -3.66
N ARG A 51 8.49 35.50 -3.34
CA ARG A 51 9.22 35.30 -2.08
C ARG A 51 10.64 35.86 -2.13
N TRP A 52 11.32 35.72 -3.26
CA TRP A 52 12.70 36.13 -3.49
C TRP A 52 12.82 36.98 -4.76
N PRO A 53 12.24 38.19 -4.79
CA PRO A 53 12.30 39.07 -5.95
C PRO A 53 13.74 39.50 -6.30
N GLU A 54 14.68 39.36 -5.36
CA GLU A 54 16.09 39.69 -5.55
C GLU A 54 16.86 38.68 -6.41
N LEU A 55 16.33 37.47 -6.63
CA LEU A 55 17.01 36.46 -7.45
C LEU A 55 17.08 36.90 -8.91
N GLY A 56 18.29 37.20 -9.39
CA GLY A 56 18.58 37.46 -10.80
C GLY A 56 18.16 38.85 -11.31
N GLY A 57 17.60 39.72 -10.45
CA GLY A 57 17.29 41.12 -10.77
C GLY A 57 16.36 41.35 -11.97
N GLY A 58 15.68 40.30 -12.46
CA GLY A 58 14.94 40.32 -13.72
C GLY A 58 13.62 39.57 -13.63
N GLU A 59 12.83 39.65 -14.70
CA GLU A 59 11.52 39.01 -14.75
C GLU A 59 11.63 37.49 -14.91
N LEU A 60 10.78 36.73 -14.20
CA LEU A 60 10.49 35.35 -14.54
C LEU A 60 9.91 35.33 -15.95
N ARG A 61 10.64 34.71 -16.89
CA ARG A 61 10.17 34.50 -18.25
C ARG A 61 9.55 33.13 -18.39
N THR A 62 8.61 33.03 -19.32
CA THR A 62 8.00 31.77 -19.73
C THR A 62 8.15 31.61 -21.22
N ILE A 63 8.23 30.36 -21.67
CA ILE A 63 8.23 29.98 -23.08
C ILE A 63 6.98 29.17 -23.38
N GLN A 64 6.37 29.43 -24.53
CA GLN A 64 5.29 28.60 -25.07
C GLN A 64 5.92 27.33 -25.66
N ALA A 65 5.50 26.16 -25.19
CA ALA A 65 5.88 24.90 -25.83
C ALA A 65 4.74 24.45 -26.73
N GLU A 66 5.06 23.97 -27.94
CA GLU A 66 4.06 23.60 -28.96
C GLU A 66 2.94 22.72 -28.39
N GLY A 67 1.69 23.19 -28.51
CA GLY A 67 0.51 22.46 -28.05
C GLY A 67 0.39 22.30 -26.53
N SER A 68 1.15 23.05 -25.72
CA SER A 68 1.20 22.87 -24.26
C SER A 68 1.12 24.19 -23.50
N ALA A 69 0.90 24.09 -22.18
CA ALA A 69 0.90 25.25 -21.29
C ALA A 69 2.27 25.93 -21.26
N ALA A 70 2.29 27.25 -21.04
CA ALA A 70 3.53 28.00 -20.82
C ALA A 70 4.38 27.32 -19.74
N ARG A 71 5.68 27.16 -20.02
CA ARG A 71 6.65 26.61 -19.07
C ARG A 71 7.67 27.67 -18.68
N VAL A 72 8.33 27.47 -17.55
CA VAL A 72 9.40 28.36 -17.10
C VAL A 72 10.55 28.32 -18.12
N ASP A 73 11.04 29.50 -18.50
CA ASP A 73 12.29 29.62 -19.24
C ASP A 73 13.44 29.31 -18.29
N ALA A 74 14.09 28.15 -18.46
CA ALA A 74 15.16 27.70 -17.60
C ALA A 74 16.41 28.61 -17.69
N ASP A 75 16.54 29.38 -18.78
CA ASP A 75 17.66 30.28 -19.01
C ASP A 75 17.38 31.72 -18.54
N CYS A 76 16.17 31.98 -18.00
CA CYS A 76 15.87 33.32 -17.50
C CYS A 76 16.70 33.65 -16.24
N PRO A 77 17.13 34.92 -16.05
CA PRO A 77 18.01 35.30 -14.95
C PRO A 77 17.50 34.89 -13.55
N PHE A 78 16.20 35.00 -13.32
CA PHE A 78 15.57 34.58 -12.06
C PHE A 78 15.79 33.09 -11.78
N TRP A 79 15.58 32.22 -12.77
CA TRP A 79 15.71 30.78 -12.60
C TRP A 79 17.16 30.36 -12.41
N VAL A 80 18.06 30.87 -13.25
CA VAL A 80 19.51 30.57 -13.18
C VAL A 80 20.09 30.98 -11.82
N GLU A 81 19.76 32.17 -11.33
CA GLU A 81 20.27 32.66 -10.04
C GLU A 81 19.66 31.87 -8.87
N GLY A 82 18.37 31.55 -8.92
CA GLY A 82 17.72 30.70 -7.92
C GLY A 82 18.34 29.30 -7.85
N GLN A 83 18.64 28.70 -9.01
CA GLN A 83 19.32 27.42 -9.12
C GLN A 83 20.75 27.49 -8.56
N ARG A 84 21.52 28.52 -8.92
CA ARG A 84 22.88 28.72 -8.41
C ARG A 84 22.90 28.84 -6.88
N ARG A 85 22.02 29.67 -6.31
CA ARG A 85 21.88 29.81 -4.85
C ARG A 85 21.51 28.48 -4.20
N TYR A 86 20.53 27.78 -4.79
CA TYR A 86 20.07 26.49 -4.27
C TYR A 86 21.17 25.42 -4.28
N PHE A 87 21.89 25.24 -5.39
CA PHE A 87 22.95 24.23 -5.47
C PHE A 87 24.11 24.52 -4.53
N LYS A 88 24.48 25.79 -4.36
CA LYS A 88 25.48 26.19 -3.36
C LYS A 88 25.04 25.77 -1.95
N ALA A 89 23.80 26.11 -1.56
CA ALA A 89 23.25 25.74 -0.26
C ALA A 89 23.17 24.21 -0.10
N LEU A 90 22.65 23.50 -1.11
CA LEU A 90 22.50 22.05 -1.09
C LEU A 90 23.84 21.32 -0.96
N ALA A 91 24.89 21.78 -1.64
CA ALA A 91 26.23 21.24 -1.48
C ALA A 91 26.73 21.39 -0.03
N SER A 92 26.52 22.56 0.59
CA SER A 92 26.86 22.78 2.01
C SER A 92 26.06 21.88 2.94
N TYR A 93 24.78 21.63 2.65
CA TYR A 93 23.96 20.66 3.40
C TYR A 93 24.54 19.26 3.30
N PHE A 94 24.91 18.83 2.09
CA PHE A 94 25.43 17.50 1.86
C PHE A 94 26.75 17.26 2.60
N ASP A 95 27.61 18.27 2.62
CA ASP A 95 28.88 18.19 3.34
C ASP A 95 28.63 18.19 4.86
N ALA A 96 27.77 19.07 5.38
CA ALA A 96 27.46 19.12 6.81
C ALA A 96 26.73 17.87 7.34
N ILE A 97 25.82 17.28 6.58
CA ILE A 97 25.09 16.05 6.97
C ILE A 97 26.04 14.86 7.16
N ARG A 98 27.12 14.78 6.37
CA ARG A 98 28.13 13.72 6.50
C ARG A 98 29.06 13.95 7.68
N GLU A 99 29.47 15.20 7.88
CA GLU A 99 30.58 15.54 8.78
C GLU A 99 30.13 15.96 10.19
N VAL A 100 28.86 16.32 10.39
CA VAL A 100 28.33 16.83 11.67
C VAL A 100 27.14 16.00 12.16
N PRO A 101 27.36 14.81 12.76
CA PRO A 101 26.29 13.91 13.19
C PRO A 101 25.23 14.56 14.09
N ALA A 102 25.65 15.45 15.00
CA ALA A 102 24.73 16.13 15.92
C ALA A 102 23.73 17.07 15.23
N ALA A 103 24.05 17.59 14.04
CA ALA A 103 23.17 18.47 13.27
C ALA A 103 22.33 17.71 12.23
N ARG A 104 22.63 16.43 12.01
CA ARG A 104 22.15 15.63 10.89
C ARG A 104 20.63 15.62 10.77
N SER A 105 19.92 15.28 11.84
CA SER A 105 18.46 15.16 11.81
C SER A 105 17.79 16.50 11.51
N SER A 106 18.30 17.60 12.05
CA SER A 106 17.77 18.94 11.76
C SER A 106 18.02 19.37 10.32
N LEU A 107 19.21 19.09 9.77
CA LEU A 107 19.53 19.40 8.38
C LEU A 107 18.73 18.55 7.39
N LEU A 108 18.47 17.28 7.70
CA LEU A 108 17.58 16.42 6.92
C LEU A 108 16.14 16.92 6.94
N ALA A 109 15.66 17.39 8.10
CA ALA A 109 14.31 17.95 8.23
C ALA A 109 14.11 19.21 7.37
N ASP A 110 15.14 20.07 7.25
CA ASP A 110 15.09 21.23 6.34
C ASP A 110 14.90 20.81 4.87
N LEU A 111 15.39 19.62 4.49
CA LEU A 111 15.20 19.04 3.15
C LEU A 111 13.88 18.27 3.01
N GLY A 112 13.07 18.17 4.07
CA GLY A 112 11.81 17.41 4.07
C GLY A 112 11.98 15.91 4.34
N PHE A 113 13.11 15.50 4.92
CA PHE A 113 13.34 14.14 5.42
C PHE A 113 13.22 14.10 6.95
N VAL A 114 12.34 13.26 7.48
CA VAL A 114 12.18 13.05 8.93
C VAL A 114 12.29 11.56 9.22
N LEU A 115 12.97 11.18 10.31
CA LEU A 115 13.11 9.80 10.79
C LEU A 115 12.69 9.74 12.27
N VAL A 116 11.90 8.73 12.59
CA VAL A 116 11.46 8.39 13.94
C VAL A 116 11.87 6.95 14.20
N GLU A 117 12.79 6.75 15.13
CA GLU A 117 13.25 5.43 15.55
C GLU A 117 12.24 4.77 16.51
N ASP A 118 12.25 3.45 16.61
CA ASP A 118 11.37 2.64 17.46
C ASP A 118 9.88 3.06 17.40
N TYR A 119 9.41 3.37 16.19
CA TYR A 119 8.04 3.80 15.95
C TYR A 119 7.04 2.62 15.98
N ILE A 120 7.50 1.44 15.59
CA ILE A 120 6.77 0.17 15.65
C ILE A 120 7.23 -0.58 16.90
N SER A 121 6.29 -1.15 17.67
CA SER A 121 6.63 -2.03 18.79
C SER A 121 7.17 -3.36 18.28
N GLU A 122 7.84 -4.14 19.14
CA GLU A 122 8.33 -5.46 18.74
C GLU A 122 7.18 -6.42 18.39
N ASP A 123 6.08 -6.36 19.14
CA ASP A 123 4.87 -7.17 18.87
C ASP A 123 4.21 -6.79 17.54
N ASP A 124 4.07 -5.48 17.26
CA ASP A 124 3.51 -5.00 15.99
C ASP A 124 4.42 -5.42 14.82
N GLU A 125 5.75 -5.33 14.98
CA GLU A 125 6.73 -5.75 13.98
C GLU A 125 6.60 -7.24 13.67
N GLN A 126 6.49 -8.10 14.68
CA GLN A 126 6.36 -9.54 14.49
C GLN A 126 5.10 -9.88 13.70
N GLU A 127 3.95 -9.29 14.04
CA GLU A 127 2.70 -9.55 13.32
C GLU A 127 2.75 -9.10 11.85
N LEU A 128 3.40 -7.95 11.59
CA LEU A 128 3.64 -7.47 10.22
C LEU A 128 4.57 -8.43 9.47
N ILE A 129 5.65 -8.89 10.10
CA ILE A 129 6.57 -9.87 9.51
C ILE A 129 5.82 -11.15 9.15
N ASP A 130 5.12 -11.77 10.10
CA ASP A 130 4.42 -13.05 9.91
C ASP A 130 3.44 -13.01 8.72
N TYR A 131 2.88 -11.84 8.41
CA TYR A 131 1.97 -11.68 7.29
C TYR A 131 2.65 -11.73 5.91
N TRP A 132 3.80 -11.05 5.72
CA TRP A 132 4.48 -10.94 4.41
C TRP A 132 5.78 -11.75 4.26
N TRP A 133 6.35 -12.26 5.35
CA TRP A 133 7.61 -13.02 5.34
C TRP A 133 7.48 -14.34 4.60
N PRO A 134 8.59 -14.96 4.13
CA PRO A 134 8.56 -16.36 3.68
C PRO A 134 7.83 -17.27 4.70
N GLY A 135 6.79 -17.96 4.22
CA GLY A 135 5.89 -18.78 5.06
C GLY A 135 4.59 -18.09 5.47
N GLY A 136 4.51 -16.76 5.33
CA GLY A 136 3.31 -15.98 5.58
C GLY A 136 2.21 -16.20 4.52
N PRO A 137 0.95 -15.88 4.85
CA PRO A 137 -0.23 -16.22 4.04
C PRO A 137 -0.24 -15.59 2.65
N VAL A 138 0.38 -14.41 2.49
CA VAL A 138 0.37 -13.68 1.20
C VAL A 138 1.71 -13.72 0.47
N HIS A 139 2.77 -14.30 1.04
CA HIS A 139 4.12 -14.22 0.47
C HIS A 139 4.18 -14.76 -0.97
N SER A 140 3.55 -15.90 -1.22
CA SER A 140 3.50 -16.55 -2.54
C SER A 140 2.78 -15.70 -3.60
N LEU A 141 1.90 -14.78 -3.18
CA LEU A 141 1.15 -13.90 -4.07
C LEU A 141 1.91 -12.64 -4.48
N GLY A 142 3.04 -12.35 -3.84
CA GLY A 142 3.88 -11.23 -4.22
C GLY A 142 4.46 -11.40 -5.62
N VAL A 143 4.86 -10.30 -6.25
CA VAL A 143 5.50 -10.32 -7.56
C VAL A 143 6.99 -10.07 -7.39
N THR A 144 7.83 -10.95 -7.92
CA THR A 144 9.29 -10.71 -7.96
C THR A 144 9.61 -9.72 -9.08
N GLU A 145 10.32 -8.65 -8.75
CA GLU A 145 10.87 -7.72 -9.72
C GLU A 145 12.21 -8.23 -10.26
N ARG A 146 12.36 -8.21 -11.59
CA ARG A 146 13.47 -8.87 -12.28
C ARG A 146 14.82 -8.23 -11.97
N TYR A 147 14.89 -6.89 -11.96
CA TYR A 147 16.15 -6.16 -11.84
C TYR A 147 16.58 -5.97 -10.39
N SER A 148 15.66 -5.49 -9.56
CA SER A 148 15.90 -5.24 -8.13
C SER A 148 15.91 -6.53 -7.29
N LYS A 149 15.45 -7.65 -7.88
CA LYS A 149 15.29 -8.97 -7.26
C LYS A 149 14.47 -8.95 -5.96
N ARG A 150 13.68 -7.90 -5.73
CA ARG A 150 12.80 -7.80 -4.56
C ARG A 150 11.45 -8.42 -4.88
N ARG A 151 10.78 -8.96 -3.88
CA ARG A 151 9.37 -9.34 -3.98
C ARG A 151 8.52 -8.20 -3.48
N PHE A 152 7.49 -7.80 -4.21
CA PHE A 152 6.61 -6.73 -3.79
C PHE A 152 5.14 -7.14 -3.74
N PHE A 153 4.40 -6.42 -2.91
CA PHE A 153 2.97 -6.59 -2.68
C PHE A 153 2.30 -5.21 -2.77
N ASN A 154 1.15 -5.13 -3.45
CA ASN A 154 0.45 -3.88 -3.70
C ASN A 154 -0.91 -3.87 -3.01
N TYR A 155 -1.28 -2.72 -2.43
CA TYR A 155 -2.55 -2.45 -1.78
C TYR A 155 -3.02 -1.03 -2.15
N GLY A 156 -4.33 -0.81 -2.25
CA GLY A 156 -4.89 0.45 -2.72
C GLY A 156 -5.19 0.45 -4.22
N PRO A 157 -4.52 1.28 -5.05
CA PRO A 157 -4.81 1.39 -6.48
C PRO A 157 -4.35 0.16 -7.27
N ILE A 158 -5.01 -0.08 -8.41
CA ILE A 158 -4.53 -1.02 -9.43
C ILE A 158 -3.35 -0.37 -10.16
N LEU A 159 -2.27 -1.13 -10.34
CA LEU A 159 -1.10 -0.67 -11.10
C LEU A 159 -1.05 -1.39 -12.45
N PRO A 160 -0.57 -0.75 -13.53
CA PRO A 160 -0.23 -1.46 -14.75
C PRO A 160 0.99 -2.35 -14.55
N ARG A 161 1.14 -3.40 -15.35
CA ARG A 161 2.37 -4.19 -15.43
C ARG A 161 3.46 -3.36 -16.10
N GLU A 162 4.69 -3.73 -15.80
CA GLU A 162 5.86 -3.13 -16.42
C GLU A 162 5.85 -3.39 -17.93
N THR A 163 5.83 -2.31 -18.72
CA THR A 163 6.05 -2.35 -20.17
C THR A 163 7.47 -1.90 -20.50
N GLN A 164 7.96 -2.23 -21.69
CA GLN A 164 9.30 -1.85 -22.15
C GLN A 164 9.49 -0.33 -22.03
N GLY A 165 10.43 0.11 -21.19
CA GLY A 165 10.70 1.53 -20.92
C GLY A 165 10.07 2.11 -19.66
N THR A 166 9.33 1.31 -18.88
CA THR A 166 8.85 1.68 -17.54
C THR A 166 9.58 0.88 -16.47
N SER A 167 9.79 1.44 -15.27
CA SER A 167 10.27 0.68 -14.09
C SER A 167 9.14 0.57 -13.06
N LYS A 168 9.13 -0.47 -12.20
CA LYS A 168 7.99 -0.71 -11.29
C LYS A 168 7.75 0.40 -10.26
N SER A 169 8.82 1.06 -9.81
CA SER A 169 8.70 2.22 -8.90
C SER A 169 8.14 3.48 -9.58
N THR A 170 7.97 3.45 -10.90
CA THR A 170 7.44 4.53 -11.74
C THR A 170 6.11 4.17 -12.39
N LEU A 171 5.42 3.15 -11.89
CA LEU A 171 4.11 2.78 -12.47
C LEU A 171 3.09 3.87 -12.19
N SER A 172 2.30 4.17 -13.22
CA SER A 172 1.09 4.97 -13.07
C SER A 172 0.03 4.16 -12.32
N VAL A 173 -1.21 4.65 -12.32
CA VAL A 173 -2.35 4.00 -11.70
C VAL A 173 -3.40 3.74 -12.77
N ILE A 174 -4.03 2.58 -12.74
CA ILE A 174 -5.25 2.33 -13.50
C ILE A 174 -6.41 2.84 -12.62
N PRO A 175 -7.10 3.94 -13.00
CA PRO A 175 -8.14 4.51 -12.17
C PRO A 175 -9.26 3.49 -11.93
N ALA A 176 -9.62 3.24 -10.69
CA ALA A 176 -10.74 2.39 -10.26
C ALA A 176 -10.97 2.60 -8.77
N GLN A 177 -12.02 2.00 -8.22
CA GLN A 177 -12.18 1.90 -6.77
C GLN A 177 -10.90 1.33 -6.14
N LEU A 178 -10.45 1.96 -5.05
CA LEU A 178 -9.25 1.52 -4.37
C LEU A 178 -9.54 0.27 -3.53
N GLY A 179 -8.64 -0.69 -3.57
CA GLY A 179 -8.61 -1.78 -2.59
C GLY A 179 -8.35 -1.22 -1.19
N VAL A 180 -8.75 -1.95 -0.16
CA VAL A 180 -8.51 -1.54 1.23
C VAL A 180 -7.10 -1.95 1.69
N MET A 181 -6.70 -1.44 2.86
CA MET A 181 -5.47 -1.86 3.52
C MET A 181 -5.61 -3.31 4.03
N PRO A 182 -4.51 -4.07 4.15
CA PRO A 182 -4.58 -5.44 4.65
C PRO A 182 -5.00 -5.48 6.12
N PRO A 183 -5.62 -6.58 6.59
CA PRO A 183 -6.19 -6.66 7.94
C PRO A 183 -5.20 -6.35 9.06
N VAL A 184 -3.94 -6.79 8.94
CA VAL A 184 -2.89 -6.49 9.95
C VAL A 184 -2.67 -4.98 10.11
N VAL A 185 -2.70 -4.22 9.01
CA VAL A 185 -2.53 -2.75 9.03
C VAL A 185 -3.76 -2.06 9.61
N ILE A 186 -4.97 -2.56 9.31
CA ILE A 186 -6.23 -2.06 9.86
C ILE A 186 -6.28 -2.30 11.37
N LYS A 187 -5.97 -3.53 11.80
CA LYS A 187 -5.95 -3.93 13.21
C LYS A 187 -5.03 -3.04 14.04
N GLN A 188 -3.82 -2.77 13.55
CA GLN A 188 -2.84 -1.91 14.23
C GLN A 188 -3.12 -0.41 14.07
N ARG A 189 -4.16 -0.01 13.31
CA ARG A 189 -4.47 1.38 12.94
C ARG A 189 -3.25 2.11 12.38
N LEU A 190 -2.42 1.38 11.64
CA LEU A 190 -1.08 1.82 11.31
C LEU A 190 -1.11 3.01 10.36
N ARG A 191 -2.00 3.00 9.36
CA ARG A 191 -2.18 4.13 8.44
C ARG A 191 -2.60 5.41 9.18
N GLU A 192 -3.53 5.31 10.11
CA GLU A 192 -4.02 6.43 10.91
C GLU A 192 -2.92 7.01 11.81
N ARG A 193 -2.12 6.15 12.45
CA ARG A 193 -0.94 6.55 13.23
C ARG A 193 0.09 7.30 12.36
N ILE A 194 0.40 6.79 11.17
CA ILE A 194 1.34 7.43 10.24
C ILE A 194 0.81 8.79 9.79
N ARG A 195 -0.48 8.89 9.45
CA ARG A 195 -1.13 10.16 9.11
C ARG A 195 -1.04 11.17 10.24
N ALA A 196 -1.34 10.78 11.48
CA ALA A 196 -1.21 11.65 12.64
C ALA A 196 0.23 12.16 12.80
N SER A 197 1.21 11.27 12.66
CA SER A 197 2.64 11.60 12.73
C SER A 197 3.06 12.56 11.61
N ALA A 198 2.58 12.35 10.37
CA ALA A 198 2.87 13.23 9.24
C ALA A 198 2.33 14.65 9.48
N LEU A 199 1.09 14.77 9.96
CA LEU A 199 0.46 16.07 10.27
C LEU A 199 1.16 16.79 11.42
N GLN A 200 1.66 16.05 12.42
CA GLN A 200 2.39 16.60 13.55
C GLN A 200 3.80 17.08 13.15
N MET A 201 4.52 16.27 12.37
CA MET A 201 5.95 16.49 12.13
C MET A 201 6.24 17.35 10.89
N LEU A 202 5.38 17.30 9.87
CA LEU A 202 5.64 17.96 8.58
C LEU A 202 4.83 19.25 8.46
N ARG A 203 5.47 20.37 8.86
CA ARG A 203 4.86 21.71 8.81
C ARG A 203 4.30 22.03 7.43
N GLY A 204 3.04 22.48 7.39
CA GLY A 204 2.38 22.93 6.16
C GLY A 204 1.92 21.81 5.22
N THR A 205 2.03 20.55 5.62
CA THR A 205 1.47 19.42 4.84
C THR A 205 -0.06 19.47 4.91
N ALA A 206 -0.70 19.41 3.74
CA ALA A 206 -2.16 19.39 3.68
C ALA A 206 -2.70 18.01 4.09
N GLN A 207 -3.84 17.96 4.77
CA GLN A 207 -4.46 16.69 5.18
C GLN A 207 -4.69 15.73 4.00
N LYS A 208 -5.18 16.27 2.86
CA LYS A 208 -5.38 15.53 1.63
C LYS A 208 -4.12 14.85 1.08
N GLU A 209 -2.93 15.32 1.44
CA GLU A 209 -1.64 14.79 0.98
C GLU A 209 -1.16 13.62 1.84
N THR A 210 -1.89 13.29 2.90
CA THR A 210 -1.58 12.28 3.91
C THR A 210 -2.68 11.23 4.06
N GLU A 211 -3.55 11.07 3.06
CA GLU A 211 -4.58 10.01 3.07
C GLU A 211 -3.96 8.61 2.97
N PHE A 212 -2.79 8.51 2.33
CA PHE A 212 -2.04 7.26 2.21
C PHE A 212 -2.89 6.11 1.63
N ASP A 213 -3.58 6.37 0.52
CA ASP A 213 -4.48 5.39 -0.10
C ASP A 213 -3.76 4.19 -0.73
N GLN A 214 -2.46 4.30 -1.00
CA GLN A 214 -1.63 3.20 -1.49
C GLN A 214 -0.68 2.72 -0.39
N MET A 215 -0.53 1.40 -0.28
CA MET A 215 0.58 0.78 0.41
C MET A 215 1.32 -0.19 -0.51
N TYR A 216 2.64 -0.05 -0.53
CA TYR A 216 3.55 -0.92 -1.27
C TYR A 216 4.46 -1.61 -0.27
N VAL A 217 4.47 -2.94 -0.26
CA VAL A 217 5.35 -3.73 0.62
C VAL A 217 6.46 -4.32 -0.21
N ASN A 218 7.72 -4.15 0.18
CA ASN A 218 8.86 -4.81 -0.43
C ASN A 218 9.51 -5.76 0.56
N TYR A 219 9.60 -7.03 0.19
CA TYR A 219 10.48 -8.01 0.80
C TYR A 219 11.79 -8.04 0.01
N HIS A 220 12.88 -7.76 0.71
CA HIS A 220 14.23 -7.81 0.20
C HIS A 220 14.90 -9.08 0.71
N ASP A 221 15.41 -9.88 -0.21
CA ASP A 221 16.14 -11.12 0.05
C ASP A 221 17.65 -10.84 -0.07
N ALA A 222 18.36 -11.00 1.04
CA ALA A 222 19.80 -10.76 1.10
C ALA A 222 20.57 -11.78 0.25
N ALA A 223 20.13 -13.03 0.22
CA ALA A 223 20.74 -14.08 -0.59
C ALA A 223 20.57 -13.79 -2.09
N ALA A 224 19.43 -13.20 -2.47
CA ALA A 224 19.21 -12.72 -3.83
C ALA A 224 19.99 -11.43 -4.17
N GLN A 225 20.58 -10.76 -3.18
CA GLN A 225 21.18 -9.43 -3.30
C GLN A 225 20.17 -8.37 -3.74
N SER A 226 18.96 -8.37 -3.15
CA SER A 226 17.93 -7.39 -3.50
C SER A 226 18.41 -5.94 -3.25
N CYS A 227 17.96 -5.01 -4.09
CA CYS A 227 18.27 -3.57 -3.98
C CYS A 227 17.11 -2.70 -4.48
N ILE A 228 17.28 -1.39 -4.49
CA ILE A 228 16.45 -0.43 -5.24
C ILE A 228 17.36 0.65 -5.83
N ASP A 229 17.38 0.78 -7.15
CA ASP A 229 18.16 1.84 -7.82
C ASP A 229 17.58 3.24 -7.57
N PHE A 230 18.39 4.27 -7.87
CA PHE A 230 17.97 5.66 -7.71
C PHE A 230 16.76 5.99 -8.57
N HIS A 231 15.68 6.42 -7.91
CA HIS A 231 14.45 6.82 -8.57
C HIS A 231 13.70 7.88 -7.76
N HIS A 232 12.67 8.46 -8.38
CA HIS A 232 11.60 9.16 -7.68
C HIS A 232 10.38 8.26 -7.67
N ASP A 233 9.59 8.33 -6.60
CA ASP A 233 8.22 7.81 -6.64
C ASP A 233 7.44 8.54 -7.74
N HIS A 234 6.47 7.85 -8.36
CA HIS A 234 5.81 8.34 -9.57
C HIS A 234 5.14 9.71 -9.37
N MET A 235 5.79 10.75 -9.89
CA MET A 235 5.48 12.15 -9.62
C MET A 235 4.12 12.62 -10.16
N SER A 236 3.55 11.89 -11.11
CA SER A 236 2.31 12.28 -11.79
C SER A 236 1.06 11.62 -11.21
N SER A 237 1.18 10.50 -10.50
CA SER A 237 0.05 9.77 -9.90
C SER A 237 0.09 9.70 -8.39
N MET A 238 1.18 10.15 -7.76
CA MET A 238 1.31 10.21 -6.31
C MET A 238 1.50 11.66 -5.89
N MET A 239 0.80 12.10 -4.84
CA MET A 239 0.89 13.46 -4.30
C MET A 239 1.52 13.52 -2.90
N GLY A 240 2.00 14.70 -2.51
CA GLY A 240 2.20 15.05 -1.10
C GLY A 240 3.43 14.48 -0.41
N THR A 241 3.22 13.71 0.65
CA THR A 241 4.24 13.04 1.47
C THR A 241 4.28 11.53 1.18
N ILE A 242 5.46 10.92 1.31
CA ILE A 242 5.64 9.46 1.34
C ILE A 242 5.99 9.07 2.78
N GLY A 243 5.32 8.08 3.34
CA GLY A 243 5.67 7.47 4.63
C GLY A 243 6.29 6.09 4.41
N GLY A 244 7.44 5.82 5.01
CA GLY A 244 8.11 4.54 4.90
C GLY A 244 8.36 3.92 6.27
N ILE A 245 8.09 2.62 6.43
CA ILE A 245 8.44 1.84 7.62
C ILE A 245 9.48 0.80 7.23
N SER A 246 10.51 0.63 8.06
CA SER A 246 11.53 -0.42 7.93
C SER A 246 11.33 -1.47 9.00
N LEU A 247 11.35 -2.75 8.66
CA LEU A 247 11.18 -3.87 9.62
C LEU A 247 12.22 -4.96 9.39
N ALA A 248 12.35 -5.84 10.38
CA ALA A 248 13.24 -7.01 10.46
C ALA A 248 14.74 -6.66 10.57
N SER A 249 15.27 -5.82 9.67
CA SER A 249 16.66 -5.41 9.69
C SER A 249 16.86 -3.93 9.36
N ASP A 250 17.97 -3.39 9.84
CA ASP A 250 18.42 -2.04 9.53
C ASP A 250 18.79 -1.93 8.06
N CYS A 251 18.59 -0.75 7.46
CA CYS A 251 19.06 -0.48 6.11
C CYS A 251 19.71 0.89 5.96
N GLU A 252 20.40 1.05 4.84
CA GLU A 252 20.83 2.36 4.37
C GLU A 252 19.85 2.86 3.29
N LEU A 253 19.29 4.05 3.50
CA LEU A 253 18.58 4.80 2.46
C LEU A 253 19.54 5.83 1.87
N GLN A 254 19.66 5.86 0.55
CA GLN A 254 20.49 6.83 -0.14
C GLN A 254 19.64 7.94 -0.77
N LEU A 255 20.07 9.20 -0.64
CA LEU A 255 19.47 10.35 -1.34
C LEU A 255 20.48 11.03 -2.27
N ARG A 256 20.08 11.34 -3.52
CA ARG A 256 20.94 11.97 -4.52
C ARG A 256 20.19 13.01 -5.35
N PRO A 257 20.76 14.21 -5.61
CA PRO A 257 20.20 15.13 -6.61
C PRO A 257 20.37 14.58 -8.03
N LEU A 258 19.52 15.01 -8.96
CA LEU A 258 19.72 14.74 -10.40
C LEU A 258 20.74 15.71 -11.02
N ASP A 259 20.85 16.90 -10.45
CA ASP A 259 21.62 18.00 -11.02
C ASP A 259 23.11 17.73 -11.02
N LYS A 260 23.71 17.76 -12.21
CA LYS A 260 25.16 17.65 -12.40
C LYS A 260 25.91 18.74 -11.63
N GLY A 261 25.30 19.91 -11.42
CA GLY A 261 25.90 21.02 -10.67
C GLY A 261 26.18 20.70 -9.19
N VAL A 262 25.53 19.69 -8.62
CA VAL A 262 25.74 19.24 -7.24
C VAL A 262 26.63 18.01 -7.26
N HIS A 263 27.92 18.21 -7.55
CA HIS A 263 28.96 17.17 -7.59
C HIS A 263 29.27 16.64 -6.18
N ARG A 264 28.36 15.84 -5.63
CA ARG A 264 28.46 15.27 -4.28
C ARG A 264 27.99 13.81 -4.27
N PRO A 265 28.66 12.92 -3.51
CA PRO A 265 28.19 11.55 -3.35
C PRO A 265 26.81 11.53 -2.66
N PRO A 266 26.00 10.48 -2.87
CA PRO A 266 24.71 10.32 -2.21
C PRO A 266 24.81 10.44 -0.69
N LEU A 267 23.80 11.04 -0.07
CA LEU A 267 23.63 10.98 1.39
C LEU A 267 23.26 9.56 1.77
N ARG A 268 23.91 9.01 2.79
CA ARG A 268 23.68 7.64 3.27
C ARG A 268 23.04 7.65 4.64
N ILE A 269 21.74 7.46 4.71
CA ILE A 269 20.93 7.57 5.93
C ILE A 269 20.71 6.19 6.51
N GLN A 270 21.12 5.97 7.75
CA GLN A 270 20.76 4.75 8.47
C GLN A 270 19.28 4.83 8.83
N VAL A 271 18.55 3.78 8.51
CA VAL A 271 17.13 3.60 8.78
C VAL A 271 17.01 2.32 9.59
N PRO A 272 17.02 2.42 10.93
CA PRO A 272 16.92 1.26 11.80
C PRO A 272 15.64 0.47 11.55
N ARG A 273 15.61 -0.82 11.90
CA ARG A 273 14.34 -1.56 11.97
C ARG A 273 13.36 -0.86 12.93
N ARG A 274 12.06 -1.08 12.71
CA ARG A 274 10.94 -0.44 13.41
C ARG A 274 10.86 1.08 13.27
N SER A 275 11.67 1.69 12.42
CA SER A 275 11.61 3.15 12.21
C SER A 275 10.52 3.53 11.20
N LEU A 276 10.01 4.75 11.36
CA LEU A 276 9.19 5.47 10.40
C LEU A 276 10.01 6.62 9.82
N PHE A 277 10.02 6.77 8.50
CA PHE A 277 10.57 7.94 7.83
C PHE A 277 9.55 8.59 6.91
N PHE A 278 9.73 9.89 6.68
CA PHE A 278 8.95 10.65 5.72
C PHE A 278 9.84 11.27 4.64
N LEU A 279 9.38 11.21 3.39
CA LEU A 279 9.90 12.01 2.29
C LEU A 279 8.82 13.03 1.87
N SER A 280 9.15 14.31 2.01
CA SER A 280 8.33 15.44 1.59
C SER A 280 9.20 16.49 0.90
N GLY A 281 8.57 17.49 0.29
CA GLY A 281 9.27 18.63 -0.32
C GLY A 281 10.47 18.23 -1.17
N LEU A 282 11.64 18.79 -0.89
CA LEU A 282 12.85 18.56 -1.70
C LEU A 282 13.31 17.10 -1.67
N SER A 283 13.21 16.42 -0.53
CA SER A 283 13.59 15.01 -0.38
C SER A 283 12.73 14.08 -1.22
N ARG A 284 11.48 14.46 -1.49
CA ARG A 284 10.60 13.70 -2.38
C ARG A 284 10.72 14.12 -3.84
N TRP A 285 10.67 15.43 -4.09
CA TRP A 285 10.41 15.95 -5.43
C TRP A 285 11.68 16.29 -6.21
N HIS A 286 12.79 16.52 -5.53
CA HIS A 286 14.07 16.80 -6.18
C HIS A 286 15.06 15.64 -6.00
N LEU A 287 15.23 15.14 -4.77
CA LEU A 287 16.20 14.09 -4.50
C LEU A 287 15.65 12.72 -4.92
N GLN A 288 16.42 11.98 -5.71
CA GLN A 288 16.19 10.57 -5.93
C GLN A 288 16.55 9.79 -4.67
N HIS A 289 15.87 8.67 -4.45
CA HIS A 289 16.19 7.75 -3.37
C HIS A 289 16.51 6.35 -3.88
N ALA A 290 17.34 5.63 -3.14
CA ALA A 290 17.79 4.27 -3.45
C ALA A 290 18.01 3.47 -2.16
N ILE A 291 17.98 2.15 -2.29
CA ILE A 291 18.44 1.20 -1.27
C ILE A 291 19.57 0.40 -1.91
N PRO A 292 20.82 0.49 -1.42
CA PRO A 292 21.90 -0.33 -1.93
C PRO A 292 21.62 -1.82 -1.66
N VAL A 293 22.46 -2.71 -2.18
CA VAL A 293 22.33 -4.15 -1.91
C VAL A 293 22.27 -4.39 -0.41
N ILE A 294 21.19 -5.04 0.03
CA ILE A 294 20.93 -5.33 1.44
C ILE A 294 21.84 -6.45 1.95
N LYS A 295 22.13 -6.42 3.25
CA LYS A 295 23.01 -7.40 3.93
C LYS A 295 22.23 -8.45 4.74
N ALA A 296 20.97 -8.18 5.04
CA ALA A 296 20.07 -9.03 5.78
C ALA A 296 18.66 -8.86 5.24
N ASP A 297 17.83 -9.89 5.34
CA ASP A 297 16.46 -9.86 4.84
C ASP A 297 15.69 -8.73 5.52
N ARG A 298 14.86 -8.05 4.73
CA ARG A 298 14.21 -6.81 5.15
C ARG A 298 12.82 -6.71 4.58
N LEU A 299 11.89 -6.25 5.41
CA LEU A 299 10.60 -5.79 4.93
C LEU A 299 10.54 -4.25 4.97
N SER A 300 9.91 -3.66 3.96
CA SER A 300 9.54 -2.23 4.01
C SER A 300 8.13 -1.99 3.54
N LEU A 301 7.43 -1.10 4.24
CA LEU A 301 6.08 -0.68 3.91
C LEU A 301 6.15 0.79 3.49
N THR A 302 5.69 1.09 2.29
CA THR A 302 5.69 2.46 1.73
C THR A 302 4.26 2.90 1.50
N PHE A 303 3.86 3.98 2.16
CA PHE A 303 2.55 4.59 2.12
C PHE A 303 2.57 5.84 1.26
N ARG A 304 1.64 5.93 0.31
CA ARG A 304 1.55 7.05 -0.64
C ARG A 304 0.10 7.47 -0.84
N THR A 305 -0.10 8.73 -1.15
CA THR A 305 -1.42 9.28 -1.48
C THR A 305 -1.58 9.35 -2.99
N VAL A 306 -2.67 8.78 -3.51
CA VAL A 306 -2.94 8.73 -4.94
C VAL A 306 -3.51 10.07 -5.42
N ASP A 307 -2.93 10.61 -6.49
CA ASP A 307 -3.45 11.79 -7.16
C ASP A 307 -4.61 11.43 -8.09
N ARG A 308 -5.83 11.48 -7.56
CA ARG A 308 -7.04 11.17 -8.34
C ARG A 308 -7.29 12.19 -9.47
N SER A 309 -6.60 13.33 -9.49
CA SER A 309 -6.66 14.28 -10.61
C SER A 309 -5.83 13.86 -11.82
N CYS A 310 -5.04 12.77 -11.72
CA CYS A 310 -4.24 12.27 -12.84
C CYS A 310 -5.07 11.54 -13.91
N GLY A 311 -6.28 11.10 -13.57
CA GLY A 311 -7.26 10.58 -14.54
C GLY A 311 -7.94 11.73 -15.28
N ARG A 312 -8.15 11.59 -16.60
CA ARG A 312 -8.89 12.62 -17.38
C ARG A 312 -10.36 12.73 -16.96
N ASP A 313 -10.86 11.69 -16.29
CA ASP A 313 -12.26 11.56 -15.91
C ASP A 313 -12.33 11.04 -14.46
N GLN A 314 -13.02 11.80 -13.60
CA GLN A 314 -13.20 11.45 -12.19
C GLN A 314 -14.11 10.23 -12.03
N GLU A 315 -15.01 9.97 -12.98
CA GLU A 315 -15.92 8.83 -12.95
C GLU A 315 -15.16 7.49 -13.02
N LEU A 316 -13.98 7.49 -13.65
CA LEU A 316 -13.12 6.31 -13.69
C LEU A 316 -12.60 5.89 -12.31
N TRP A 317 -12.58 6.77 -11.31
CA TRP A 317 -12.24 6.39 -9.93
C TRP A 317 -13.41 5.76 -9.17
N ALA A 318 -14.64 5.95 -9.65
CA ALA A 318 -15.83 5.32 -9.07
C ALA A 318 -16.10 3.93 -9.67
N ARG A 319 -15.48 3.59 -10.82
CA ARG A 319 -15.71 2.32 -11.50
C ARG A 319 -15.23 1.13 -10.67
N ARG A 320 -16.02 0.06 -10.68
CA ARG A 320 -15.68 -1.23 -10.08
C ARG A 320 -14.56 -1.91 -10.85
N TRP A 321 -13.88 -2.84 -10.20
CA TRP A 321 -12.80 -3.62 -10.83
C TRP A 321 -13.29 -4.46 -12.02
N GLU A 322 -14.53 -4.94 -11.96
CA GLU A 322 -15.15 -5.70 -13.05
C GLU A 322 -15.45 -4.84 -14.28
N GLY A 323 -15.40 -3.51 -14.14
CA GLY A 323 -15.59 -2.54 -15.23
C GLY A 323 -14.30 -2.15 -15.95
N LEU A 324 -13.15 -2.76 -15.62
CA LEU A 324 -11.92 -2.55 -16.40
C LEU A 324 -12.07 -3.19 -17.79
N SER A 325 -11.45 -2.59 -18.79
CA SER A 325 -11.36 -3.23 -20.10
C SER A 325 -10.54 -4.52 -20.01
N ARG A 326 -10.69 -5.40 -21.00
CA ARG A 326 -9.87 -6.62 -21.08
C ARG A 326 -8.37 -6.31 -21.10
N GLU A 327 -7.97 -5.31 -21.89
CA GLU A 327 -6.56 -4.87 -21.98
C GLU A 327 -6.05 -4.34 -20.64
N GLU A 328 -6.84 -3.50 -19.95
CA GLU A 328 -6.47 -2.99 -18.62
C GLU A 328 -6.33 -4.13 -17.60
N SER A 329 -7.25 -5.10 -17.63
CA SER A 329 -7.27 -6.24 -16.73
C SER A 329 -6.09 -7.20 -16.95
N GLU A 330 -5.75 -7.48 -18.22
CA GLU A 330 -4.59 -8.30 -18.60
C GLU A 330 -3.27 -7.60 -18.23
N ASN A 331 -3.25 -6.27 -18.31
CA ASN A 331 -2.13 -5.43 -17.90
C ASN A 331 -2.13 -5.06 -16.42
N ALA A 332 -3.03 -5.59 -15.58
CA ALA A 332 -3.10 -5.20 -14.17
C ALA A 332 -2.12 -5.98 -13.28
N VAL A 333 -1.58 -5.27 -12.29
CA VAL A 333 -1.03 -5.79 -11.04
C VAL A 333 -2.07 -5.48 -9.95
N TRP A 334 -2.84 -6.50 -9.61
CA TRP A 334 -3.99 -6.39 -8.72
C TRP A 334 -3.57 -6.17 -7.26
N PRO A 335 -4.27 -5.28 -6.51
CA PRO A 335 -4.12 -5.22 -5.07
C PRO A 335 -4.51 -6.54 -4.42
N LEU A 336 -3.80 -6.93 -3.37
CA LEU A 336 -4.05 -8.22 -2.70
C LEU A 336 -5.29 -8.23 -1.80
N VAL A 337 -5.91 -7.06 -1.59
CA VAL A 337 -7.21 -6.93 -0.92
C VAL A 337 -8.13 -6.10 -1.82
N ARG A 338 -9.34 -6.63 -2.06
CA ARG A 338 -10.37 -5.98 -2.87
C ARG A 338 -11.00 -4.79 -2.13
N PRO A 339 -11.78 -3.92 -2.82
CA PRO A 339 -12.47 -2.80 -2.17
C PRO A 339 -13.45 -3.22 -1.07
N ASN A 340 -14.00 -4.44 -1.17
CA ASN A 340 -14.89 -5.03 -0.17
C ASN A 340 -14.16 -5.75 0.97
N GLY A 341 -12.82 -5.66 1.05
CA GLY A 341 -12.04 -6.29 2.12
C GLY A 341 -11.66 -7.75 1.91
N VAL A 342 -12.12 -8.39 0.83
CA VAL A 342 -11.75 -9.78 0.55
C VAL A 342 -10.29 -9.89 0.14
N GLU A 343 -9.53 -10.70 0.89
CA GLU A 343 -8.13 -10.99 0.62
C GLU A 343 -7.99 -12.07 -0.46
N LEU A 344 -7.12 -11.84 -1.44
CA LEU A 344 -7.00 -12.73 -2.60
C LEU A 344 -6.50 -14.14 -2.24
N HIS A 345 -5.70 -14.31 -1.18
CA HIS A 345 -5.24 -15.64 -0.75
C HIS A 345 -6.41 -16.50 -0.22
N LYS A 346 -7.35 -15.89 0.51
CA LYS A 346 -8.56 -16.59 0.99
C LYS A 346 -9.43 -17.07 -0.15
N LEU A 347 -9.51 -16.32 -1.25
CA LEU A 347 -10.23 -16.78 -2.45
C LEU A 347 -9.58 -18.03 -3.07
N ALA A 348 -8.25 -18.08 -3.12
CA ALA A 348 -7.54 -19.25 -3.63
C ALA A 348 -7.76 -20.48 -2.74
N GLU A 349 -7.75 -20.31 -1.42
CA GLU A 349 -8.06 -21.38 -0.46
C GLU A 349 -9.50 -21.89 -0.62
N LEU A 350 -10.47 -20.98 -0.72
CA LEU A 350 -11.88 -21.33 -0.95
C LEU A 350 -12.07 -22.06 -2.29
N GLN A 351 -11.36 -21.65 -3.34
CA GLN A 351 -11.39 -22.32 -4.65
C GLN A 351 -10.81 -23.73 -4.58
N GLU A 352 -9.70 -23.92 -3.87
CA GLU A 352 -9.09 -25.23 -3.68
C GLU A 352 -9.96 -26.16 -2.81
N LEU A 353 -10.57 -25.64 -1.75
CA LEU A 353 -11.53 -26.39 -0.93
C LEU A 353 -12.75 -26.82 -1.75
N ALA A 354 -13.31 -25.92 -2.56
CA ALA A 354 -14.43 -26.23 -3.44
C ALA A 354 -14.05 -27.28 -4.51
N ARG A 355 -12.84 -27.20 -5.07
CA ARG A 355 -12.32 -28.21 -6.02
C ARG A 355 -12.23 -29.59 -5.35
N ARG A 356 -11.66 -29.68 -4.15
CA ARG A 356 -11.55 -30.93 -3.40
C ARG A 356 -12.92 -31.50 -3.04
N ALA A 357 -13.86 -30.64 -2.62
CA ALA A 357 -15.22 -31.07 -2.33
C ALA A 357 -15.92 -31.66 -3.57
N ALA A 358 -15.74 -31.05 -4.75
CA ALA A 358 -16.28 -31.57 -6.00
C ALA A 358 -15.68 -32.94 -6.39
N GLU A 359 -14.37 -33.13 -6.18
CA GLU A 359 -13.67 -34.40 -6.40
C GLU A 359 -14.19 -35.52 -5.48
N VAL A 360 -14.39 -35.23 -4.19
CA VAL A 360 -14.94 -36.20 -3.23
C VAL A 360 -16.40 -36.54 -3.55
N ALA A 361 -17.18 -35.56 -4.02
CA ALA A 361 -18.58 -35.75 -4.39
C ALA A 361 -18.78 -36.50 -5.73
N GLY A 362 -17.70 -36.86 -6.45
CA GLY A 362 -17.79 -37.53 -7.75
C GLY A 362 -18.46 -36.68 -8.84
N GLY A 363 -18.55 -35.36 -8.63
CA GLY A 363 -19.13 -34.41 -9.57
C GLY A 363 -18.09 -33.85 -10.54
N ALA A 364 -18.52 -33.44 -11.74
CA ALA A 364 -17.67 -32.65 -12.62
C ALA A 364 -17.25 -31.36 -11.89
N PRO A 365 -15.99 -30.91 -12.01
CA PRO A 365 -15.52 -29.69 -11.36
C PRO A 365 -16.41 -28.53 -11.78
N VAL A 366 -17.18 -27.99 -10.82
CA VAL A 366 -17.97 -26.78 -11.05
C VAL A 366 -16.98 -25.65 -11.27
N THR A 367 -16.90 -25.11 -12.48
CA THR A 367 -16.05 -23.95 -12.75
C THR A 367 -16.56 -22.78 -11.92
N ILE A 368 -15.73 -22.39 -10.95
CA ILE A 368 -16.05 -21.44 -9.89
C ILE A 368 -16.24 -19.97 -10.33
N PRO A 369 -15.93 -19.46 -11.56
CA PRO A 369 -16.17 -18.04 -11.85
C PRO A 369 -17.60 -17.61 -11.50
N SER A 370 -18.62 -18.40 -11.83
CA SER A 370 -20.01 -18.04 -11.47
C SER A 370 -20.34 -18.22 -9.99
N VAL A 371 -19.73 -19.18 -9.28
CA VAL A 371 -20.06 -19.47 -7.86
C VAL A 371 -19.27 -18.59 -6.90
N ALA A 372 -17.99 -18.28 -7.17
CA ALA A 372 -17.24 -17.32 -6.37
C ALA A 372 -17.66 -15.87 -6.67
N GLU A 373 -18.03 -15.52 -7.90
CA GLU A 373 -18.64 -14.21 -8.18
C GLU A 373 -20.01 -14.10 -7.51
N GLN A 374 -20.88 -15.13 -7.59
CA GLN A 374 -22.12 -15.16 -6.82
C GLN A 374 -21.88 -15.20 -5.31
N ALA A 375 -20.81 -15.83 -4.81
CA ALA A 375 -20.43 -15.85 -3.40
C ALA A 375 -20.00 -14.47 -2.94
N VAL A 376 -19.19 -13.77 -3.74
CA VAL A 376 -18.75 -12.41 -3.42
C VAL A 376 -19.91 -11.42 -3.52
N GLN A 377 -20.81 -11.56 -4.51
CA GLN A 377 -22.04 -10.77 -4.62
C GLN A 377 -23.04 -11.04 -3.49
N SER A 378 -22.94 -12.20 -2.82
CA SER A 378 -23.86 -12.63 -1.75
C SER A 378 -23.21 -12.71 -0.37
N ILE A 379 -21.90 -12.45 -0.25
CA ILE A 379 -21.23 -12.08 0.99
C ILE A 379 -21.74 -10.69 1.43
N GLU A 380 -22.17 -9.85 0.48
CA GLU A 380 -22.99 -8.66 0.78
C GLU A 380 -24.38 -9.02 1.35
N ASP A 381 -24.82 -10.27 1.24
CA ASP A 381 -26.21 -10.73 1.51
C ASP A 381 -26.29 -11.94 2.47
N ASN A 382 -25.17 -12.37 3.07
CA ASN A 382 -25.04 -13.53 3.97
C ASN A 382 -25.64 -14.87 3.46
N SER A 383 -26.02 -14.99 2.18
CA SER A 383 -26.94 -16.05 1.72
C SER A 383 -26.27 -17.20 0.99
N LEU A 384 -25.12 -17.03 0.31
CA LEU A 384 -24.50 -18.15 -0.42
C LEU A 384 -23.57 -19.00 0.45
N CYS A 385 -22.86 -18.45 1.44
CA CYS A 385 -22.16 -19.29 2.41
C CYS A 385 -23.14 -20.17 3.19
N ASN A 386 -24.29 -19.62 3.58
CA ASN A 386 -25.39 -20.39 4.16
C ASN A 386 -25.99 -21.39 3.16
N ARG A 387 -26.18 -21.04 1.87
CA ARG A 387 -26.67 -21.99 0.86
C ARG A 387 -25.64 -23.07 0.49
N LEU A 388 -24.34 -22.78 0.48
CA LEU A 388 -23.29 -23.76 0.25
C LEU A 388 -23.13 -24.68 1.46
N ALA A 389 -23.20 -24.13 2.69
CA ALA A 389 -23.24 -24.92 3.91
C ALA A 389 -24.50 -25.82 3.95
N LEU A 390 -25.67 -25.27 3.65
CA LEU A 390 -26.93 -26.03 3.55
C LEU A 390 -26.88 -27.07 2.44
N LYS A 391 -26.27 -26.76 1.28
CA LYS A 391 -26.14 -27.73 0.18
C LYS A 391 -25.10 -28.80 0.47
N CYS A 392 -24.04 -28.50 1.22
CA CYS A 392 -23.12 -29.48 1.77
C CYS A 392 -23.83 -30.36 2.82
N LEU A 393 -24.68 -29.79 3.67
CA LEU A 393 -25.52 -30.52 4.61
C LEU A 393 -26.54 -31.40 3.89
N ASP A 394 -27.22 -30.91 2.85
CA ASP A 394 -28.16 -31.68 2.03
C ASP A 394 -27.47 -32.86 1.30
N LEU A 395 -26.23 -32.65 0.83
CA LEU A 395 -25.40 -33.71 0.25
C LEU A 395 -24.96 -34.73 1.32
N CYS A 396 -24.74 -34.29 2.57
CA CYS A 396 -24.45 -35.18 3.70
C CYS A 396 -25.69 -35.96 4.13
N ASP A 397 -26.85 -35.32 4.24
CA ASP A 397 -28.14 -35.93 4.60
C ASP A 397 -28.61 -36.90 3.51
N GLY A 398 -28.39 -36.56 2.24
CA GLY A 398 -28.61 -37.46 1.10
C GLY A 398 -27.68 -38.67 1.12
N GLY A 399 -26.42 -38.49 1.53
CA GLY A 399 -25.46 -39.57 1.77
C GLY A 399 -25.84 -40.44 2.97
N GLU A 400 -26.33 -39.85 4.06
CA GLU A 400 -26.77 -40.57 5.26
C GLU A 400 -28.05 -41.38 5.00
N ALA A 401 -28.98 -40.84 4.22
CA ALA A 401 -30.17 -41.57 3.76
C ALA A 401 -29.81 -42.74 2.82
N ALA A 402 -28.85 -42.55 1.92
CA ALA A 402 -28.31 -43.63 1.08
C ALA A 402 -27.55 -44.70 1.90
N TRP A 403 -26.87 -44.29 2.98
CA TRP A 403 -26.19 -45.18 3.92
C TRP A 403 -27.17 -46.00 4.77
N ARG A 404 -28.23 -45.38 5.31
CA ARG A 404 -29.29 -46.11 6.05
C ARG A 404 -30.04 -47.11 5.18
N GLY A 405 -30.10 -46.87 3.87
CA GLY A 405 -30.71 -47.80 2.90
C GLY A 405 -29.82 -48.97 2.47
N SER A 406 -28.49 -48.91 2.67
CA SER A 406 -27.55 -49.91 2.13
C SER A 406 -27.14 -51.03 3.11
N GLY A 407 -27.66 -51.01 4.34
CA GLY A 407 -27.34 -52.02 5.35
C GLY A 407 -25.93 -51.83 5.94
N ALA A 408 -25.73 -52.26 7.18
CA ALA A 408 -24.63 -51.89 8.07
C ALA A 408 -23.19 -52.32 7.66
N ASN A 409 -22.94 -52.67 6.40
CA ASN A 409 -21.65 -53.10 5.87
C ASN A 409 -21.01 -52.09 4.89
N GLY A 410 -21.29 -50.79 5.05
CA GLY A 410 -20.68 -49.75 4.22
C GLY A 410 -19.15 -49.78 4.29
N GLU A 411 -18.47 -49.75 3.14
CA GLU A 411 -17.01 -49.74 3.05
C GLU A 411 -16.39 -48.61 3.90
N PRO A 412 -15.28 -48.88 4.63
CA PRO A 412 -14.57 -47.88 5.43
C PRO A 412 -14.18 -46.60 4.64
N ASP A 413 -14.03 -46.71 3.32
CA ASP A 413 -13.70 -45.58 2.44
C ASP A 413 -14.85 -44.55 2.34
N HIS A 414 -16.11 -44.99 2.45
CA HIS A 414 -17.26 -44.10 2.39
C HIS A 414 -17.42 -43.25 3.66
N GLN A 415 -17.27 -43.87 4.85
CA GLN A 415 -17.29 -43.13 6.12
C GLN A 415 -16.17 -42.08 6.19
N ARG A 416 -14.98 -42.42 5.67
CA ARG A 416 -13.86 -41.49 5.60
C ARG A 416 -14.19 -40.28 4.69
N ARG A 417 -14.78 -40.51 3.52
CA ARG A 417 -15.19 -39.42 2.59
C ARG A 417 -16.25 -38.50 3.19
N VAL A 418 -17.24 -39.05 3.91
CA VAL A 418 -18.26 -38.25 4.61
C VAL A 418 -17.62 -37.40 5.71
N GLN A 419 -16.71 -37.95 6.51
CA GLN A 419 -15.98 -37.18 7.52
C GLN A 419 -15.09 -36.09 6.92
N GLU A 420 -14.44 -36.35 5.78
CA GLU A 420 -13.65 -35.36 5.05
C GLU A 420 -14.53 -34.23 4.47
N LEU A 421 -15.74 -34.55 4.00
CA LEU A 421 -16.73 -33.55 3.56
C LEU A 421 -17.22 -32.67 4.71
N PHE A 422 -17.53 -33.24 5.88
CA PHE A 422 -17.92 -32.46 7.07
C PHE A 422 -16.82 -31.50 7.52
N LYS A 423 -15.57 -31.97 7.59
CA LYS A 423 -14.42 -31.12 7.91
C LYS A 423 -14.22 -30.00 6.88
N CYS A 424 -14.45 -30.29 5.61
CA CYS A 424 -14.37 -29.30 4.53
C CYS A 424 -15.47 -28.23 4.67
N ALA A 425 -16.71 -28.65 4.94
CA ALA A 425 -17.86 -27.77 5.14
C ALA A 425 -17.69 -26.87 6.39
N GLU A 426 -17.22 -27.45 7.50
CA GLU A 426 -16.94 -26.72 8.74
C GLU A 426 -15.82 -25.69 8.54
N SER A 427 -14.73 -26.08 7.84
CA SER A 427 -13.65 -25.16 7.48
C SER A 427 -14.12 -24.04 6.54
N LEU A 428 -15.00 -24.34 5.58
CA LEU A 428 -15.61 -23.34 4.69
C LEU A 428 -16.49 -22.35 5.46
N MET A 429 -17.30 -22.84 6.42
CA MET A 429 -18.12 -22.00 7.29
C MET A 429 -17.27 -21.09 8.16
N HIS A 430 -16.21 -21.61 8.79
CA HIS A 430 -15.32 -20.79 9.62
C HIS A 430 -14.59 -19.72 8.81
N SER A 431 -14.08 -20.05 7.62
CA SER A 431 -13.47 -19.07 6.72
C SER A 431 -14.46 -18.00 6.26
N ALA A 432 -15.71 -18.37 6.00
CA ALA A 432 -16.78 -17.43 5.64
C ALA A 432 -17.14 -16.49 6.81
N GLN A 433 -17.30 -17.03 8.02
CA GLN A 433 -17.57 -16.23 9.22
C GLN A 433 -16.41 -15.27 9.54
N ALA A 434 -15.17 -15.72 9.40
CA ALA A 434 -13.98 -14.91 9.58
C ALA A 434 -13.87 -13.79 8.51
N ALA A 435 -14.22 -14.08 7.26
CA ALA A 435 -14.28 -13.08 6.19
C ALA A 435 -15.41 -12.05 6.40
N ALA A 436 -16.51 -12.46 7.03
CA ALA A 436 -17.66 -11.59 7.34
C ALA A 436 -17.54 -10.83 8.67
N GLY A 437 -16.51 -11.10 9.48
CA GLY A 437 -16.32 -10.44 10.79
C GLY A 437 -17.37 -10.82 11.85
N VAL A 438 -18.01 -11.98 11.74
CA VAL A 438 -19.08 -12.44 12.65
C VAL A 438 -18.48 -13.26 13.80
N VAL A 439 -18.90 -12.97 15.04
CA VAL A 439 -18.48 -13.69 16.27
C VAL A 439 -19.13 -15.07 16.35
N GLN A 440 -18.36 -16.09 16.74
CA GLN A 440 -18.69 -17.53 16.75
C GLN A 440 -20.08 -17.88 17.33
N MET A 441 -20.84 -18.72 16.60
CA MET A 441 -21.82 -19.66 17.17
C MET A 441 -21.27 -21.08 17.02
N SER A 442 -21.05 -21.77 18.14
CA SER A 442 -20.57 -23.16 18.16
C SER A 442 -21.74 -24.12 17.93
N PHE A 443 -21.62 -25.00 16.95
CA PHE A 443 -22.52 -26.15 16.78
C PHE A 443 -21.85 -27.40 17.35
N TYR A 444 -22.51 -28.05 18.31
CA TYR A 444 -22.10 -29.38 18.77
C TYR A 444 -22.78 -30.46 17.91
N PRO A 445 -22.09 -31.57 17.59
CA PRO A 445 -22.70 -32.68 16.88
C PRO A 445 -23.79 -33.36 17.74
N PRO A 446 -24.84 -33.95 17.13
CA PRO A 446 -25.89 -34.62 17.87
C PRO A 446 -25.37 -35.92 18.48
N THR A 447 -25.29 -35.99 19.80
CA THR A 447 -25.09 -37.24 20.53
C THR A 447 -26.40 -38.03 20.62
N MET A 448 -26.37 -39.30 20.23
CA MET A 448 -27.52 -40.20 20.37
C MET A 448 -27.78 -40.59 21.83
N SER A 449 -29.00 -40.23 22.29
CA SER A 449 -29.85 -40.85 23.32
C SER A 449 -29.31 -41.15 24.73
N SER A 450 -29.91 -40.49 25.74
CA SER A 450 -30.52 -41.14 26.91
C SER A 450 -31.53 -40.18 27.59
N PRO A 451 -32.68 -40.66 28.15
CA PRO A 451 -33.72 -39.80 28.70
C PRO A 451 -33.57 -39.57 30.22
N VAL A 452 -34.42 -38.68 30.76
CA VAL A 452 -34.73 -38.39 32.19
C VAL A 452 -34.01 -37.14 32.75
N LEU A 453 -34.68 -35.98 32.79
CA LEU A 453 -35.55 -35.49 33.88
C LEU A 453 -35.92 -34.01 33.61
N ALA A 454 -37.20 -33.69 33.76
CA ALA A 454 -37.76 -32.35 33.67
C ALA A 454 -37.49 -31.54 34.95
N ALA A 455 -37.07 -30.29 34.80
CA ALA A 455 -37.37 -29.20 35.74
C ALA A 455 -37.06 -27.81 35.13
N ASP A 456 -38.04 -26.92 35.25
CA ASP A 456 -37.97 -25.46 35.32
C ASP A 456 -37.08 -24.64 34.38
N VAL A 457 -37.73 -23.95 33.43
CA VAL A 457 -37.35 -22.57 33.04
C VAL A 457 -38.62 -21.75 32.78
N SER A 458 -39.11 -21.11 33.83
CA SER A 458 -40.03 -19.96 33.79
C SER A 458 -39.28 -18.75 34.34
N ALA A 459 -38.55 -18.03 33.48
CA ALA A 459 -38.13 -16.63 33.69
C ALA A 459 -37.21 -16.18 32.54
N ALA A 460 -37.77 -15.47 31.55
CA ALA A 460 -37.08 -14.43 30.74
C ALA A 460 -37.99 -13.99 29.57
N ARG A 461 -39.12 -13.37 29.91
CA ARG A 461 -39.84 -12.45 29.02
C ARG A 461 -40.20 -11.27 29.90
N ASP A 462 -39.49 -10.16 29.69
CA ASP A 462 -39.88 -8.78 30.00
C ASP A 462 -38.63 -7.93 30.24
N VAL A 463 -38.02 -7.41 29.17
CA VAL A 463 -37.47 -6.04 29.12
C VAL A 463 -37.37 -5.65 27.64
N CYS A 464 -37.94 -4.47 27.32
CA CYS A 464 -37.79 -3.65 26.09
C CYS A 464 -39.12 -3.37 25.36
N ALA A 465 -40.03 -2.69 26.06
CA ALA A 465 -40.94 -1.73 25.43
C ALA A 465 -40.78 -0.41 26.19
N GLY A 466 -40.12 0.56 25.57
CA GLY A 466 -39.98 1.93 26.05
C GLY A 466 -40.47 2.87 24.97
N ASP A 467 -41.59 3.51 25.25
CA ASP A 467 -42.31 4.45 24.39
C ASP A 467 -41.49 5.71 24.08
N VAL A 468 -41.68 6.21 22.86
CA VAL A 468 -41.31 7.56 22.43
C VAL A 468 -42.57 8.42 22.53
N SER A 469 -42.50 9.45 23.37
CA SER A 469 -43.31 10.66 23.25
C SER A 469 -42.44 11.89 23.38
#